data_AF-A0A1A8UJ06-F1
#
_entry.id   AF-A0A1A8UJ06-F1
#
_cell.length_a   1.000
_cell.length_b   1.000
_cell.length_c   1.000
_cell.angle_alpha   90.00
_cell.angle_beta   90.00
_cell.angle_gamma   90.00
#
_symmetry.space_group_name_H-M   'P 1'
#
loop_
_entity.id
_entity.type
_entity.pdbx_description
1 polymer ?
#
loop_
_entity_poly.entity_id
_entity_poly.type
_entity_poly.pdbx_seq_one_letter_code
_entity_poly.pdbx_strand_id
1 'polypeptide(L)'
;FSYDVIYRAGVRNHTADGLSRLPLPLDAKAEDITEPDMVALLETDLRALSVSDFDAASGACPELDALRAQIKGGWPKTAKSLPPVVKAYFAVRDELSVQDVKVF
;
A
#
# COMPACT_ATOMS: atom_id res chain seq x y z
N PHE A 1 -13.04 -41.27 26.14
CA PHE A 1 -13.06 -41.87 24.80
C PHE A 1 -11.64 -42.00 24.31
N SER A 2 -11.30 -43.11 23.66
CA SER A 2 -10.01 -43.26 22.98
C SER A 2 -10.29 -43.11 21.48
N TYR A 3 -9.72 -42.10 20.84
CA TYR A 3 -9.86 -41.88 19.41
C TYR A 3 -8.56 -41.35 18.81
N ASP A 4 -8.36 -41.68 17.54
CA ASP A 4 -7.24 -41.21 16.75
C ASP A 4 -7.71 -40.13 15.77
N VAL A 5 -6.92 -39.06 15.64
CA VAL A 5 -7.25 -37.94 14.75
C VAL A 5 -6.64 -38.19 13.38
N ILE A 6 -7.48 -38.29 12.36
CA ILE A 6 -7.06 -38.52 10.98
C ILE A 6 -7.67 -37.47 10.04
N TYR A 7 -6.88 -37.05 9.05
CA TYR A 7 -7.36 -36.13 8.01
C TYR A 7 -8.33 -36.83 7.05
N ARG A 8 -9.44 -36.16 6.71
CA ARG A 8 -10.42 -36.63 5.72
C ARG A 8 -10.70 -35.53 4.70
N ALA A 9 -10.36 -35.79 3.44
CA ALA A 9 -10.60 -34.86 2.34
C ALA A 9 -12.10 -34.57 2.14
N GLY A 10 -12.45 -33.34 1.74
CA GLY A 10 -13.83 -32.86 1.63
C GLY A 10 -14.73 -33.70 0.72
N VAL A 11 -14.19 -34.23 -0.38
CA VAL A 11 -14.89 -35.15 -1.31
C VAL A 11 -15.26 -36.50 -0.69
N ARG A 12 -14.85 -36.77 0.55
CA ARG A 12 -15.25 -37.96 1.31
C ARG A 12 -16.02 -37.60 2.58
N ASN A 13 -16.30 -36.31 2.82
CA ASN A 13 -16.90 -35.80 4.05
C ASN A 13 -18.36 -35.34 3.89
N HIS A 14 -19.02 -35.78 2.82
CA HIS A 14 -20.35 -35.30 2.42
C HIS A 14 -21.41 -35.38 3.52
N THR A 15 -21.43 -36.44 4.33
CA THR A 15 -22.43 -36.60 5.39
C THR A 15 -22.23 -35.59 6.51
N ALA A 16 -20.98 -35.40 6.98
CA ALA A 16 -20.69 -34.42 8.02
C ALA A 16 -20.88 -32.99 7.49
N ASP A 17 -20.43 -32.71 6.27
CA ASP A 17 -20.61 -31.41 5.61
C ASP A 17 -22.11 -31.07 5.45
N GLY A 18 -22.90 -32.01 4.91
CA GLY A 18 -24.34 -31.85 4.73
C GLY A 18 -25.10 -31.62 6.04
N LEU A 19 -24.78 -32.38 7.10
CA LEU A 19 -25.42 -32.22 8.40
C LEU A 19 -25.00 -30.93 9.11
N SER A 20 -23.74 -30.53 9.01
CA SER A 20 -23.25 -29.27 9.62
C SER A 20 -23.83 -28.02 8.97
N ARG A 21 -24.27 -28.13 7.71
CA ARG A 21 -24.87 -27.04 6.93
C ARG A 21 -26.39 -27.02 7.00
N LEU A 22 -27.02 -27.96 7.72
CA LEU A 22 -28.45 -27.90 7.92
C LEU A 22 -28.78 -26.58 8.63
N PRO A 23 -29.81 -25.86 8.18
CA PRO A 23 -30.25 -24.67 8.89
C PRO A 23 -30.58 -25.06 10.32
N LEU A 24 -30.04 -24.31 11.27
CA LEU A 24 -30.35 -24.51 12.67
C LEU A 24 -31.86 -24.31 12.86
N PRO A 25 -32.50 -25.07 13.76
CA PRO A 25 -33.88 -24.79 14.15
C PRO A 25 -33.98 -23.32 14.54
N LEU A 26 -35.03 -22.65 14.07
CA LEU A 26 -35.38 -21.29 14.49
C LEU A 26 -35.80 -21.34 15.96
N ASP A 27 -34.82 -21.44 16.85
CA ASP A 27 -35.07 -21.21 18.26
C ASP A 27 -35.36 -19.72 18.43
N ALA A 28 -36.56 -19.39 18.91
CA ALA A 28 -36.96 -18.03 19.30
C ALA A 28 -36.12 -17.43 20.45
N LYS A 29 -35.02 -18.12 20.82
CA LYS A 29 -34.02 -17.76 21.83
C LYS A 29 -32.60 -17.84 21.26
N ALA A 30 -32.41 -17.73 19.95
CA ALA A 30 -31.09 -17.38 19.44
C ALA A 30 -30.70 -16.05 20.08
N GLU A 31 -29.73 -16.09 21.00
CA GLU A 31 -29.10 -14.85 21.46
C GLU A 31 -28.63 -14.13 20.21
N ASP A 32 -28.89 -12.82 20.18
CA ASP A 32 -28.45 -11.96 19.09
C ASP A 32 -26.93 -12.06 19.05
N ILE A 33 -26.40 -12.91 18.17
CA ILE A 33 -24.96 -12.96 17.89
C ILE A 33 -24.72 -11.67 17.12
N THR A 34 -24.57 -10.57 17.86
CA THR A 34 -23.99 -9.36 17.34
C THR A 34 -22.56 -9.77 16.96
N GLU A 35 -22.36 -10.12 15.70
CA GLU A 35 -21.01 -10.21 15.14
C GLU A 35 -20.32 -8.90 15.52
N PRO A 36 -19.16 -8.94 16.19
CA PRO A 36 -18.49 -7.70 16.57
C PRO A 36 -18.18 -6.96 15.27
N ASP A 37 -18.69 -5.73 15.14
CA ASP A 37 -18.34 -4.83 14.03
C ASP A 37 -16.81 -4.80 13.94
N MET A 38 -16.28 -5.40 12.88
CA MET A 38 -14.85 -5.54 12.70
C MET A 38 -14.32 -4.22 12.11
N VAL A 39 -14.23 -3.20 12.97
CA VAL A 39 -13.60 -1.92 12.63
C VAL A 39 -12.09 -2.13 12.60
N ALA A 40 -11.48 -1.99 11.42
CA ALA A 40 -10.04 -1.85 11.33
C ALA A 40 -9.65 -0.54 12.03
N LEU A 41 -9.09 -0.65 13.23
CA LEU A 41 -8.41 0.46 13.87
C LEU A 41 -7.17 0.77 13.02
N LEU A 42 -7.32 1.68 12.07
CA LEU A 42 -6.16 2.37 11.50
C LEU A 42 -5.48 3.01 12.70
N GLU A 43 -4.29 2.54 13.06
CA GLU A 43 -3.49 3.21 14.08
C GLU A 43 -3.44 4.68 13.68
N THR A 44 -3.87 5.56 14.59
CA THR A 44 -3.75 7.01 14.42
C THR A 44 -2.29 7.44 14.23
N ASP A 45 -1.35 6.52 14.48
CA ASP A 45 0.08 6.64 14.26
C ASP A 45 0.53 6.23 12.84
N LEU A 46 -0.37 6.14 11.85
CA LEU A 46 0.01 6.48 10.48
C LEU A 46 0.36 7.98 10.46
N ARG A 47 1.55 8.32 10.99
CA ARG A 47 2.09 9.68 10.99
C ARG A 47 2.29 10.06 9.55
N ALA A 48 1.27 10.66 8.95
CA ALA A 48 1.38 11.35 7.69
C ALA A 48 2.58 12.28 7.83
N LEU A 49 3.58 12.08 6.96
CA LEU A 49 4.73 12.98 6.91
C LEU A 49 4.19 14.39 6.74
N SER A 50 4.52 15.28 7.67
CA SER A 50 4.02 16.65 7.59
C SER A 50 4.56 17.29 6.32
N VAL A 51 3.80 18.23 5.74
CA VAL A 51 4.26 18.96 4.54
C VAL A 51 5.60 19.64 4.80
N SER A 52 5.83 20.16 6.01
CA SER A 52 7.10 20.77 6.41
C SER A 52 8.25 19.78 6.45
N ASP A 53 8.03 18.55 6.95
CA ASP A 53 9.10 17.54 7.00
C ASP A 53 9.43 17.03 5.59
N PHE A 54 8.41 16.87 4.74
CA PHE A 54 8.60 16.53 3.33
C PHE A 54 9.36 17.62 2.58
N ASP A 55 9.03 18.89 2.80
CA ASP A 55 9.70 20.03 2.16
C ASP A 55 11.14 20.16 2.65
N ALA A 56 11.39 19.98 3.95
CA ALA A 56 12.74 19.97 4.51
C ALA A 56 13.58 18.84 3.92
N ALA A 57 13.04 17.62 3.85
CA ALA A 57 13.72 16.47 3.26
C ALA A 57 13.98 16.66 1.75
N SER A 58 13.00 17.18 1.01
CA SER A 58 13.11 17.45 -0.42
C SER A 58 14.12 18.56 -0.73
N GLY A 59 14.18 19.58 0.14
CA GLY A 59 15.15 20.67 0.07
C GLY A 59 16.57 20.24 0.42
N ALA A 60 16.74 19.27 1.33
CA ALA A 60 18.05 18.75 1.72
C ALA A 60 18.59 17.66 0.78
N CYS A 61 17.80 17.19 -0.20
CA CYS A 61 18.17 16.11 -1.11
C CYS A 61 19.05 16.63 -2.28
N PRO A 62 20.33 16.22 -2.37
CA PRO A 62 21.25 16.71 -3.41
C PRO A 62 20.85 16.32 -4.83
N GLU A 63 20.18 15.17 -4.98
CA GLU A 63 19.66 14.70 -6.27
C GLU A 63 18.53 15.59 -6.77
N LEU A 64 17.57 15.92 -5.90
CA LEU A 64 16.49 16.83 -6.24
C LEU A 64 17.01 18.26 -6.45
N ASP A 65 18.03 18.70 -5.71
CA ASP A 65 18.72 19.98 -5.97
C ASP A 65 19.32 20.03 -7.38
N ALA A 66 20.05 18.98 -7.76
CA ALA A 66 20.65 18.88 -9.10
C ALA A 66 19.57 18.84 -10.19
N LEU A 67 18.47 18.11 -9.96
CA LEU A 67 17.36 18.02 -10.89
C LEU A 67 16.63 19.36 -11.04
N ARG A 68 16.34 20.06 -9.94
CA ARG A 68 15.74 21.41 -9.95
C ARG A 68 16.62 22.40 -10.71
N ALA A 69 17.93 22.35 -10.50
CA ALA A 69 18.89 23.19 -11.23
C ALA A 69 18.89 22.87 -12.73
N GLN A 70 18.84 21.59 -13.11
CA GLN A 70 18.76 21.19 -14.52
C GLN A 70 17.46 21.66 -15.17
N ILE A 71 16.30 21.48 -14.52
CA ILE A 71 15.01 21.88 -15.08
C ILE A 71 14.98 23.39 -15.31
N LYS A 72 15.44 24.19 -14.34
CA LYS A 72 15.54 25.65 -14.46
C LYS A 72 16.54 26.10 -15.53
N GLY A 73 17.64 25.36 -15.70
CA GLY A 73 18.66 25.62 -16.72
C GLY A 73 18.29 25.11 -18.13
N GLY A 74 17.19 24.37 -18.25
CA GLY A 74 16.78 23.71 -19.47
C GLY A 74 17.58 22.43 -19.75
N TRP A 75 17.04 21.58 -20.61
CA TRP A 75 17.64 20.28 -20.93
C TRP A 75 18.50 20.35 -22.20
N PRO A 76 19.66 19.66 -22.24
CA PRO A 76 20.45 19.55 -23.45
C PRO A 76 19.73 18.72 -24.52
N LYS A 77 20.14 18.82 -25.78
CA LYS A 77 19.57 18.01 -26.87
C LYS A 77 19.81 16.50 -26.70
N THR A 78 20.82 16.11 -25.93
CA THR A 78 21.14 14.70 -25.68
C THR A 78 21.57 14.48 -24.23
N ALA A 79 21.28 13.29 -23.70
CA ALA A 79 21.61 12.91 -22.32
C ALA A 79 23.11 12.60 -22.08
N LYS A 80 23.96 12.69 -23.10
CA LYS A 80 25.38 12.26 -23.02
C LYS A 80 26.21 13.13 -22.10
N SER A 81 25.91 14.43 -22.06
CA SER A 81 26.62 15.42 -21.23
C SER A 81 26.01 15.59 -19.85
N LEU A 82 24.96 14.85 -19.51
CA LEU A 82 24.29 14.97 -18.21
C LEU A 82 25.00 14.13 -17.14
N PRO A 83 25.11 14.65 -15.90
CA PRO A 83 25.52 13.85 -14.75
C PRO A 83 24.62 12.62 -14.59
N PRO A 84 25.14 11.46 -14.14
CA PRO A 84 24.37 10.22 -14.03
C PRO A 84 23.05 10.36 -13.25
N VAL A 85 23.09 11.14 -12.16
CA VAL A 85 21.93 11.42 -11.30
C VAL A 85 20.78 12.08 -12.05
N VAL A 86 21.05 13.11 -12.86
CA VAL A 86 20.02 13.81 -13.64
C VAL A 86 19.68 13.07 -14.95
N LYS A 87 20.63 12.27 -15.45
CA LYS A 87 20.47 11.53 -16.70
C LYS A 87 19.30 10.55 -16.68
N ALA A 88 18.98 9.97 -15.53
CA ALA A 88 17.84 9.07 -15.34
C ALA A 88 16.50 9.74 -15.69
N TYR A 89 16.40 11.05 -15.46
CA TYR A 89 15.19 11.85 -15.67
C TYR A 89 15.05 12.38 -17.11
N PHE A 90 16.07 12.23 -17.95
CA PHE A 90 16.07 12.81 -19.31
C PHE A 90 14.92 12.29 -20.19
N ALA A 91 14.48 11.06 -19.97
CA ALA A 91 13.41 10.44 -20.74
C ALA A 91 12.04 11.11 -20.52
N VAL A 92 11.79 11.60 -19.31
CA VAL A 92 10.53 12.25 -18.87
C VAL A 92 10.68 13.76 -18.71
N ARG A 93 11.79 14.34 -19.18
CA ARG A 93 12.17 15.74 -18.94
C ARG A 93 11.11 16.79 -19.29
N ASP A 94 10.27 16.49 -20.29
CA ASP A 94 9.24 17.39 -20.80
C ASP A 94 7.95 17.32 -19.95
N GLU A 95 7.85 16.33 -19.06
CA GLU A 95 6.76 16.15 -18.09
C GLU A 95 7.10 16.73 -16.72
N LEU A 96 8.39 17.05 -16.47
CA LEU A 96 8.86 17.52 -15.17
C LEU A 96 8.64 19.01 -14.96
N SER A 97 8.19 19.36 -13.77
CA SER A 97 8.03 20.74 -13.32
C SER A 97 8.53 20.95 -11.90
N VAL A 98 8.85 22.20 -11.55
CA VAL A 98 9.38 22.57 -10.23
C VAL A 98 8.47 23.59 -9.58
N GLN A 99 8.07 23.32 -8.34
CA GLN A 99 7.39 24.28 -7.47
C GLN A 99 8.13 24.31 -6.13
N ASP A 100 8.72 25.45 -5.79
CA ASP A 100 9.58 25.63 -4.61
C ASP A 100 10.72 24.59 -4.54
N VAL A 101 10.64 23.68 -3.56
CA VAL A 101 11.57 22.55 -3.35
C VAL A 101 11.05 21.23 -3.93
N LYS A 102 9.83 21.20 -4.48
CA LYS A 102 9.20 19.99 -5.01
C LYS A 102 9.46 19.86 -6.51
N VAL A 103 9.58 18.62 -6.98
CA VAL A 103 9.60 18.25 -8.40
C VAL A 103 8.39 17.36 -8.65
N PHE A 104 7.61 17.68 -9.68
CA PHE A 104 6.44 16.92 -10.15
C PHE A 104 6.72 16.36 -11.53
#